data_AF-A0A3R9EU76-F1
#
_entry.id   AF-A0A3R9EU76-F1
#
_cell.length_a   1.000
_cell.length_b   1.000
_cell.length_c   1.000
_cell.angle_alpha   90.00
_cell.angle_beta   90.00
_cell.angle_gamma   90.00
#
_symmetry.space_group_name_H-M   'P 1'
#
loop_
_entity.id
_entity.type
_entity.pdbx_description
1 polymer ?
#
loop_
_entity_poly.entity_id
_entity_poly.type
_entity_poly.pdbx_seq_one_letter_code
_entity_poly.pdbx_strand_id
1 'polypeptide(L)'
;MRDHRVDAAGPAAVDFRQVGAHRELEGHNATTSDALGELFAQLRKGMSTEDRGTWLQARFTLNPDGTFDFDFARDDEPVWTEPPPASAYPDELAAFPRADAHIPDWWRLRAQLPLGLEFRHAEIGGPDVERPPLTDTEVPLVLQYLEREAVVHEDADQRFHTDGTWIWSEAVPLLLAKHGVPPEPDLVAHIRRNHFQPPYVEPLVRRTAEADLRGEPRPKPGRADVKKTAGDVAAELETTPDPKLADDELLIVLVQRLGEHGVWPEAYRVGDRADGTWCLNFTPDGWEVAAYAGGKPREPKYFDRLEDAAQQLLGALLLHPARMTAGHETPLETAKELDDWPVHPAPGEPPLTLLRNKRITRLVAGTVVLRFGEEPGNLVHHGEVRFATTSLPLERERERRSYRLRRPLHVITGITVPWANLPGGAVAFVLPKPIAEHESDGSLERIE
;
A
#
# COMPACT_ATOMS: atom_id res chain seq x y z
N MET A 1 10.42 15.39 -25.87
CA MET A 1 10.54 16.79 -25.40
C MET A 1 9.22 17.47 -25.75
N ARG A 2 8.26 17.52 -24.81
CA ARG A 2 7.00 18.26 -25.03
C ARG A 2 7.34 19.73 -24.91
N ASP A 3 7.25 20.47 -26.01
CA ASP A 3 7.35 21.93 -26.01
C ASP A 3 6.34 22.47 -24.99
N HIS A 4 6.83 23.12 -23.93
CA HIS A 4 5.98 23.86 -23.00
C HIS A 4 5.32 24.99 -23.79
N ARG A 5 4.07 24.81 -24.21
CA ARG A 5 3.25 25.91 -24.73
C ARG A 5 2.98 26.87 -23.58
N VAL A 6 3.72 27.97 -23.56
CA VAL A 6 3.46 29.12 -22.70
C VAL A 6 2.14 29.74 -23.14
N ASP A 7 1.16 29.80 -22.24
CA ASP A 7 -0.10 30.52 -22.45
C ASP A 7 0.14 32.00 -22.13
N ALA A 8 0.28 32.82 -23.18
CA ALA A 8 0.55 34.25 -23.02
C ALA A 8 -0.59 35.02 -22.32
N ALA A 9 -1.78 34.43 -22.18
CA ALA A 9 -2.92 35.04 -21.49
C ALA A 9 -3.12 34.52 -20.05
N GLY A 10 -2.41 33.47 -19.65
CA GLY A 10 -2.50 32.86 -18.32
C GLY A 10 -1.47 33.44 -17.33
N PRO A 11 -1.75 33.39 -16.01
CA PRO A 11 -0.75 33.74 -15.01
C PRO A 11 0.43 32.77 -15.04
N ALA A 12 1.63 33.28 -14.72
CA ALA A 12 2.82 32.48 -14.49
C ALA A 12 2.93 32.18 -13.00
N ALA A 13 3.12 30.93 -12.62
CA ALA A 13 3.30 30.55 -11.22
C ALA A 13 4.55 29.69 -11.02
N VAL A 14 5.20 29.87 -9.89
CA VAL A 14 6.34 29.07 -9.46
C VAL A 14 6.06 28.56 -8.06
N ASP A 15 5.99 27.24 -7.95
CA ASP A 15 5.96 26.55 -6.67
C ASP A 15 7.40 26.24 -6.28
N PHE A 16 7.77 26.68 -5.07
CA PHE A 16 9.10 26.53 -4.52
C PHE A 16 9.02 25.72 -3.22
N ARG A 17 9.95 24.79 -3.04
CA ARG A 17 10.12 24.03 -1.79
C ARG A 17 11.61 23.91 -1.47
N GLN A 18 12.00 24.16 -0.23
CA GLN A 18 13.38 23.92 0.23
C GLN A 18 13.45 23.51 1.70
N VAL A 19 14.27 22.50 1.98
CA VAL A 19 14.69 22.09 3.33
C VAL A 19 16.19 21.76 3.29
N GLY A 20 16.98 22.44 4.12
CA GLY A 20 18.43 22.37 4.08
C GLY A 20 18.94 22.74 2.68
N ALA A 21 19.73 21.84 2.10
CA ALA A 21 20.24 21.96 0.73
C ALA A 21 19.30 21.38 -0.34
N HIS A 22 18.27 20.61 0.04
CA HIS A 22 17.32 20.01 -0.90
C HIS A 22 16.31 21.06 -1.36
N ARG A 23 16.22 21.29 -2.67
CA ARG A 23 15.41 22.37 -3.26
C ARG A 23 14.73 21.90 -4.53
N GLU A 24 13.44 22.22 -4.64
CA GLU A 24 12.61 21.96 -5.82
C GLU A 24 11.93 23.25 -6.29
N LEU A 25 11.86 23.42 -7.61
CA LEU A 25 11.08 24.46 -8.26
C LEU A 25 10.24 23.86 -9.37
N GLU A 26 8.95 24.14 -9.35
CA GLU A 26 8.00 23.73 -10.39
C GLU A 26 7.35 24.95 -11.02
N GLY A 27 7.55 25.11 -12.33
CA GLY A 27 7.04 26.24 -13.10
C GLY A 27 5.74 25.88 -13.82
N HIS A 28 4.69 26.65 -13.56
CA HIS A 28 3.44 26.62 -14.29
C HIS A 28 3.39 27.85 -15.19
N ASN A 29 3.41 27.64 -16.51
CA ASN A 29 3.50 28.74 -17.49
C ASN A 29 4.75 29.63 -17.30
N ALA A 30 5.80 29.07 -16.69
CA ALA A 30 7.05 29.74 -16.35
C ALA A 30 8.22 28.76 -16.48
N THR A 31 9.39 29.26 -16.88
CA THR A 31 10.64 28.48 -16.79
C THR A 31 11.30 28.70 -15.43
N THR A 32 11.74 27.62 -14.80
CA THR A 32 12.51 27.68 -13.56
C THR A 32 14.02 27.70 -13.86
N SER A 33 14.80 28.33 -12.99
CA SER A 33 16.26 28.41 -13.12
C SER A 33 16.92 28.42 -11.74
N ASP A 34 18.20 28.04 -11.66
CA ASP A 34 18.96 28.09 -10.41
C ASP A 34 19.01 29.50 -9.82
N ALA A 35 19.15 30.52 -10.68
CA ALA A 35 19.15 31.92 -10.24
C ALA A 35 17.84 32.30 -9.53
N LEU A 36 16.70 31.82 -10.03
CA LEU A 36 15.41 32.01 -9.36
C LEU A 36 15.35 31.27 -8.01
N GLY A 37 15.88 30.04 -7.96
CA GLY A 37 16.01 29.27 -6.72
C GLY A 37 16.87 29.99 -5.67
N GLU A 38 17.97 30.63 -6.08
CA GLU A 38 18.81 31.45 -5.19
C GLU A 38 18.08 32.70 -4.68
N LEU A 39 17.26 33.35 -5.50
CA LEU A 39 16.45 34.50 -5.07
C LEU A 39 15.43 34.10 -4.01
N PHE A 40 14.75 32.97 -4.17
CA PHE A 40 13.87 32.43 -3.13
C PHE A 40 14.65 32.07 -1.86
N ALA A 41 15.82 31.44 -1.98
CA ALA A 41 16.66 31.13 -0.81
C ALA A 41 17.11 32.39 -0.05
N GLN A 42 17.45 33.47 -0.77
CA GLN A 42 17.74 34.77 -0.17
C GLN A 42 16.52 35.36 0.51
N LEU A 43 15.34 35.27 -0.12
CA LEU A 43 14.09 35.72 0.47
C LEU A 43 13.75 34.95 1.75
N ARG A 44 13.91 33.61 1.76
CA ARG A 44 13.75 32.76 2.97
C ARG A 44 14.63 33.25 4.09
N LYS A 45 15.91 33.53 3.80
CA LYS A 45 16.85 34.04 4.79
C LYS A 45 16.46 35.41 5.31
N GLY A 46 15.97 36.32 4.45
CA GLY A 46 15.50 37.63 4.86
C GLY A 46 14.20 37.60 5.67
N MET A 47 13.35 36.60 5.43
CA MET A 47 12.06 36.41 6.12
C MET A 47 12.16 35.51 7.36
N SER A 48 13.36 35.06 7.73
CA SER A 48 13.56 34.28 8.94
C SER A 48 13.35 35.16 10.17
N THR A 49 12.61 34.65 11.13
CA THR A 49 12.34 35.32 12.41
C THR A 49 12.90 34.49 13.54
N GLU A 50 13.41 35.17 14.58
CA GLU A 50 13.86 34.54 15.81
C GLU A 50 12.75 33.63 16.37
N ASP A 51 13.12 32.43 16.85
CA ASP A 51 12.24 31.38 17.38
C ASP A 51 11.19 30.77 16.43
N ARG A 52 10.96 31.33 15.25
CA ARG A 52 9.98 30.82 14.26
C ARG A 52 10.65 30.30 12.98
N GLY A 53 11.96 30.49 12.83
CA GLY A 53 12.72 30.07 11.65
C GLY A 53 12.20 30.73 10.37
N THR A 54 12.28 29.99 9.25
CA THR A 54 11.77 30.44 7.93
C THR A 54 10.78 29.44 7.33
N TRP A 55 10.12 29.83 6.24
CA TRP A 55 9.16 29.00 5.52
C TRP A 55 9.86 27.92 4.67
N LEU A 56 9.18 26.79 4.43
CA LEU A 56 9.72 25.66 3.66
C LEU A 56 9.17 25.59 2.24
N GLN A 57 7.96 26.11 2.02
CA GLN A 57 7.33 26.17 0.72
C GLN A 57 6.69 27.52 0.47
N ALA A 58 6.67 27.92 -0.79
CA ALA A 58 5.99 29.12 -1.24
C ALA A 58 5.47 28.96 -2.67
N ARG A 59 4.41 29.70 -2.98
CA ARG A 59 3.88 29.86 -4.33
C ARG A 59 3.94 31.34 -4.70
N PHE A 60 4.64 31.62 -5.78
CA PHE A 60 4.67 32.95 -6.38
C PHE A 60 3.84 32.94 -7.66
N THR A 61 2.85 33.81 -7.76
CA THR A 61 2.01 33.95 -8.96
C THR A 61 2.15 35.35 -9.53
N LEU A 62 2.44 35.46 -10.82
CA LEU A 62 2.55 36.71 -11.58
C LEU A 62 1.47 36.74 -12.66
N ASN A 63 0.56 37.70 -12.57
CA ASN A 63 -0.48 37.92 -13.54
C ASN A 63 0.04 38.71 -14.76
N PRO A 64 -0.58 38.57 -15.94
CA PRO A 64 -0.19 39.31 -17.14
C PRO A 64 -0.24 40.85 -17.00
N ASP A 65 -1.04 41.37 -16.07
CA ASP A 65 -1.13 42.80 -15.77
C ASP A 65 -0.01 43.33 -14.86
N GLY A 66 0.92 42.46 -14.45
CA GLY A 66 2.05 42.79 -13.58
C GLY A 66 1.74 42.75 -12.09
N THR A 67 0.49 42.44 -11.70
CA THR A 67 0.17 42.15 -10.30
C THR A 67 0.73 40.78 -9.91
N PHE A 68 1.14 40.64 -8.64
CA PHE A 68 1.66 39.37 -8.14
C PHE A 68 1.09 39.05 -6.77
N ASP A 69 1.12 37.76 -6.46
CA ASP A 69 0.75 37.20 -5.17
C ASP A 69 1.85 36.24 -4.69
N PHE A 70 2.07 36.19 -3.36
CA PHE A 70 3.10 35.37 -2.75
C PHE A 70 2.59 34.75 -1.45
N ASP A 71 2.24 33.47 -1.54
CA ASP A 71 1.84 32.65 -0.42
C ASP A 71 3.00 31.78 0.06
N PHE A 72 3.11 31.57 1.36
CA PHE A 72 4.12 30.68 1.92
C PHE A 72 3.59 29.95 3.15
N ALA A 73 4.09 28.73 3.37
CA ALA A 73 3.77 27.93 4.54
C ALA A 73 5.03 27.64 5.36
N ARG A 74 4.91 27.82 6.68
CA ARG A 74 5.97 27.55 7.66
C ARG A 74 5.84 26.19 8.32
N ASP A 75 4.60 25.76 8.54
CA ASP A 75 4.27 24.67 9.46
C ASP A 75 3.64 23.48 8.74
N ASP A 76 3.26 23.64 7.46
CA ASP A 76 2.73 22.56 6.62
C ASP A 76 3.87 21.69 6.05
N GLU A 77 3.67 20.37 6.01
CA GLU A 77 4.63 19.43 5.41
C GLU A 77 4.70 19.67 3.89
N PRO A 78 5.88 19.98 3.32
CA PRO A 78 6.02 20.13 1.89
C PRO A 78 5.84 18.79 1.17
N VAL A 79 5.08 18.82 0.07
CA VAL A 79 4.97 17.65 -0.83
C VAL A 79 6.18 17.62 -1.76
N TRP A 80 7.06 16.65 -1.55
CA TRP A 80 8.30 16.54 -2.31
C TRP A 80 8.14 15.70 -3.58
N THR A 81 8.81 16.13 -4.65
CA THR A 81 8.95 15.34 -5.88
C THR A 81 9.96 14.22 -5.66
N GLU A 82 11.08 14.53 -5.02
CA GLU A 82 12.12 13.60 -4.58
C GLU A 82 12.30 13.75 -3.06
N PRO A 83 12.21 12.65 -2.28
CA PRO A 83 12.36 12.75 -0.83
C PRO A 83 13.68 13.41 -0.41
N PRO A 84 13.66 14.43 0.46
CA PRO A 84 14.89 15.03 0.95
C PRO A 84 15.73 14.02 1.73
N PRO A 85 17.07 14.14 1.73
CA PRO A 85 17.91 13.32 2.58
C PRO A 85 17.57 13.54 4.06
N ALA A 86 17.71 12.51 4.89
CA ALA A 86 17.35 12.58 6.30
C ALA A 86 18.10 13.69 7.08
N SER A 87 19.29 14.09 6.63
CA SER A 87 20.06 15.19 7.23
C SER A 87 19.47 16.58 6.93
N ALA A 88 18.66 16.74 5.88
CA ALA A 88 18.16 18.05 5.47
C ALA A 88 17.31 18.73 6.55
N TYR A 89 16.48 17.96 7.26
CA TYR A 89 15.61 18.47 8.32
C TYR A 89 16.34 18.98 9.56
N PRO A 90 17.32 18.26 10.15
CA PRO A 90 18.13 18.80 11.23
C PRO A 90 19.04 19.94 10.75
N ASP A 91 19.58 19.89 9.52
CA ASP A 91 20.40 20.97 8.96
C ASP A 91 19.59 22.27 8.81
N GLU A 92 18.33 22.18 8.37
CA GLU A 92 17.41 23.31 8.28
C GLU A 92 17.13 23.95 9.65
N LEU A 93 16.87 23.13 10.68
CA LEU A 93 16.67 23.64 12.05
C LEU A 93 17.95 24.27 12.63
N ALA A 94 19.13 23.77 12.27
CA ALA A 94 20.39 24.37 12.67
C ALA A 94 20.63 25.73 11.99
N ALA A 95 20.26 25.86 10.72
CA ALA A 95 20.39 27.11 9.96
C ALA A 95 19.34 28.16 10.33
N PHE A 96 18.10 27.73 10.59
CA PHE A 96 16.96 28.57 10.95
C PHE A 96 16.29 28.04 12.23
N PRO A 97 16.88 28.34 13.41
CA PRO A 97 16.38 27.83 14.68
C PRO A 97 14.91 28.19 14.92
N ARG A 98 14.19 27.21 15.48
CA ARG A 98 12.80 27.34 15.93
C ARG A 98 12.73 26.99 17.41
N ALA A 99 11.89 27.70 18.15
CA ALA A 99 11.50 27.29 19.48
C ALA A 99 10.73 25.95 19.39
N ASP A 100 10.83 25.15 20.44
CA ASP A 100 10.28 23.80 20.47
C ASP A 100 8.77 23.79 20.10
N ALA A 101 7.98 24.71 20.65
CA ALA A 101 6.55 24.88 20.36
C ALA A 101 6.22 25.26 18.89
N HIS A 102 7.22 25.59 18.07
CA HIS A 102 7.06 25.97 16.66
C HIS A 102 7.64 24.94 15.68
N ILE A 103 7.98 23.74 16.19
CA ILE A 103 8.37 22.59 15.36
C ILE A 103 7.18 21.62 15.31
N PRO A 104 6.47 21.53 14.16
CA PRO A 104 5.38 20.57 13.99
C PRO A 104 5.84 19.11 14.17
N ASP A 105 4.93 18.23 14.60
CA ASP A 105 5.26 16.82 14.86
C ASP A 105 5.76 16.08 13.62
N TRP A 106 5.21 16.35 12.43
CA TRP A 106 5.70 15.75 11.19
C TRP A 106 7.19 16.06 10.97
N TRP A 107 7.65 17.27 11.30
CA TRP A 107 9.06 17.65 11.17
C TRP A 107 9.89 17.00 12.28
N ARG A 108 9.38 16.92 13.50
CA ARG A 108 10.05 16.19 14.60
C ARG A 108 10.32 14.74 14.24
N LEU A 109 9.36 14.07 13.59
CA LEU A 109 9.52 12.71 13.07
C LEU A 109 10.70 12.63 12.08
N ARG A 110 10.79 13.55 11.11
CA ARG A 110 11.87 13.59 10.11
C ARG A 110 13.24 13.98 10.69
N ALA A 111 13.26 14.88 11.67
CA ALA A 111 14.46 15.36 12.34
C ALA A 111 14.91 14.48 13.52
N GLN A 112 14.21 13.38 13.80
CA GLN A 112 14.46 12.48 14.93
C GLN A 112 14.46 13.20 16.28
N LEU A 113 13.52 14.14 16.45
CA LEU A 113 13.27 14.84 17.69
C LEU A 113 12.07 14.20 18.42
N PRO A 114 12.03 14.22 19.76
CA PRO A 114 10.84 13.83 20.50
C PRO A 114 9.62 14.65 20.08
N LEU A 115 8.42 14.07 20.16
CA LEU A 115 7.17 14.74 19.81
C LEU A 115 6.92 15.96 20.70
N GLY A 116 6.32 17.00 20.13
CA GLY A 116 6.03 18.28 20.77
C GLY A 116 4.66 18.35 21.45
N LEU A 117 4.03 17.19 21.64
CA LEU A 117 2.70 17.05 22.24
C LEU A 117 2.66 17.66 23.64
N GLU A 118 1.55 18.30 23.98
CA GLU A 118 1.22 18.68 25.36
C GLU A 118 -0.01 17.89 25.80
N PHE A 119 0.18 16.98 26.76
CA PHE A 119 -0.92 16.22 27.33
C PHE A 119 -1.65 17.01 28.40
N ARG A 120 -2.98 16.97 28.39
CA ARG A 120 -3.82 17.45 29.48
C ARG A 120 -4.03 16.35 30.50
N HIS A 121 -3.83 16.64 31.79
CA HIS A 121 -4.02 15.65 32.84
C HIS A 121 -5.41 15.82 33.45
N ALA A 122 -6.18 14.73 33.45
CA ALA A 122 -7.52 14.74 34.01
C ALA A 122 -7.47 14.82 35.54
N GLU A 123 -8.14 15.81 36.10
CA GLU A 123 -8.26 15.92 37.55
C GLU A 123 -9.34 14.97 38.09
N ILE A 124 -8.96 14.18 39.09
CA ILE A 124 -9.89 13.34 39.86
C ILE A 124 -10.86 14.23 40.66
N GLY A 125 -10.36 15.34 41.20
CA GLY A 125 -11.08 16.25 42.09
C GLY A 125 -11.09 15.78 43.56
N GLY A 126 -11.44 16.69 44.46
CA GLY A 126 -11.59 16.41 45.90
C GLY A 126 -12.99 15.89 46.28
N PRO A 127 -13.20 15.51 47.55
CA PRO A 127 -14.47 14.95 48.02
C PRO A 127 -15.68 15.86 47.84
N ASP A 128 -15.48 17.19 47.76
CA ASP A 128 -16.54 18.19 47.60
C ASP A 128 -16.59 18.80 46.17
N VAL A 129 -16.03 18.11 45.16
CA VAL A 129 -15.99 18.65 43.79
C VAL A 129 -17.39 18.61 43.16
N GLU A 130 -17.98 19.78 42.89
CA GLU A 130 -19.24 19.89 42.15
C GLU A 130 -18.97 19.98 40.65
N ARG A 131 -19.51 19.03 39.87
CA ARG A 131 -19.38 18.98 38.41
C ARG A 131 -20.76 18.86 37.75
N PRO A 132 -20.99 19.43 36.55
CA PRO A 132 -22.25 19.29 35.84
C PRO A 132 -22.61 17.80 35.65
N PRO A 133 -23.82 17.35 36.04
CA PRO A 133 -24.18 15.94 35.95
C PRO A 133 -24.24 15.48 34.50
N LEU A 134 -23.83 14.24 34.27
CA LEU A 134 -24.06 13.55 33.00
C LEU A 134 -25.48 13.00 32.96
N THR A 135 -26.06 12.91 31.77
CA THR A 135 -27.36 12.23 31.61
C THR A 135 -27.19 10.71 31.75
N ASP A 136 -28.26 10.01 32.13
CA ASP A 136 -28.26 8.54 32.26
C ASP A 136 -27.83 7.81 30.96
N THR A 137 -28.00 8.46 29.81
CA THR A 137 -27.56 7.94 28.51
C THR A 137 -26.07 8.18 28.24
N GLU A 138 -25.52 9.28 28.75
CA GLU A 138 -24.11 9.62 28.54
C GLU A 138 -23.16 8.87 29.48
N VAL A 139 -23.59 8.58 30.72
CA VAL A 139 -22.76 7.86 31.71
C VAL A 139 -22.13 6.57 31.14
N PRO A 140 -22.88 5.63 30.54
CA PRO A 140 -22.28 4.40 30.00
C PRO A 140 -21.33 4.66 28.82
N LEU A 141 -21.58 5.69 28.01
CA LEU A 141 -20.74 6.04 26.86
C LEU A 141 -19.41 6.66 27.32
N VAL A 142 -19.46 7.52 28.34
CA VAL A 142 -18.27 8.13 28.94
C VAL A 142 -17.42 7.08 29.66
N LEU A 143 -18.04 6.17 30.42
CA LEU A 143 -17.33 5.04 31.04
C LEU A 143 -16.65 4.18 29.99
N GLN A 144 -17.36 3.80 28.92
CA GLN A 144 -16.79 3.02 27.82
C GLN A 144 -15.58 3.71 27.19
N TYR A 145 -15.66 5.03 26.95
CA TYR A 145 -14.52 5.79 26.42
C TYR A 145 -13.31 5.72 27.36
N LEU A 146 -13.51 6.00 28.65
CA LEU A 146 -12.43 6.07 29.65
C LEU A 146 -11.77 4.72 29.94
N GLU A 147 -12.52 3.62 29.87
CA GLU A 147 -12.04 2.27 30.20
C GLU A 147 -11.38 1.56 28.99
N ARG A 148 -11.84 1.85 27.77
CA ARG A 148 -11.36 1.15 26.55
C ARG A 148 -9.99 1.65 26.07
N GLU A 149 -9.59 2.83 26.51
CA GLU A 149 -8.43 3.52 25.96
C GLU A 149 -7.08 2.92 26.33
N ALA A 150 -6.08 3.26 25.52
CA ALA A 150 -4.73 2.71 25.61
C ALA A 150 -4.13 2.96 27.00
N VAL A 151 -3.83 1.86 27.71
CA VAL A 151 -3.03 1.90 28.94
C VAL A 151 -1.61 2.30 28.55
N VAL A 152 -1.13 3.38 29.13
CA VAL A 152 0.22 3.92 28.89
C VAL A 152 1.17 3.66 30.04
N HIS A 153 0.63 3.45 31.23
CA HIS A 153 1.42 3.12 32.41
C HIS A 153 0.57 2.32 33.38
N GLU A 154 1.13 1.26 33.94
CA GLU A 154 0.52 0.45 34.99
C GLU A 154 1.61 -0.02 35.94
N ASP A 155 1.49 0.34 37.21
CA ASP A 155 2.29 -0.19 38.30
C ASP A 155 1.40 -0.86 39.36
N ALA A 156 1.95 -1.22 40.52
CA ALA A 156 1.20 -1.94 41.55
C ALA A 156 0.03 -1.11 42.15
N ASP A 157 0.08 0.21 42.03
CA ASP A 157 -0.81 1.15 42.73
C ASP A 157 -1.60 2.06 41.79
N GLN A 158 -1.14 2.25 40.54
CA GLN A 158 -1.70 3.23 39.60
C GLN A 158 -1.71 2.71 38.17
N ARG A 159 -2.82 3.00 37.48
CA ARG A 159 -3.00 2.74 36.06
C ARG A 159 -3.46 4.01 35.35
N PHE A 160 -2.79 4.33 34.25
CA PHE A 160 -3.05 5.52 33.44
C PHE A 160 -3.39 5.15 32.00
N HIS A 161 -4.33 5.91 31.45
CA HIS A 161 -4.82 5.81 30.09
C HIS A 161 -4.57 7.11 29.34
N THR A 162 -4.53 7.04 28.01
CA THR A 162 -4.53 8.23 27.15
C THR A 162 -5.36 8.02 25.88
N ASP A 163 -5.94 9.11 25.38
CA ASP A 163 -6.50 9.22 24.01
C ASP A 163 -5.57 10.03 23.08
N GLY A 164 -4.35 10.32 23.52
CA GLY A 164 -3.36 11.12 22.78
C GLY A 164 -3.47 12.63 23.02
N THR A 165 -4.55 13.12 23.64
CA THR A 165 -4.68 14.52 24.10
C THR A 165 -4.73 14.59 25.61
N TRP A 166 -5.50 13.69 26.24
CA TRP A 166 -5.67 13.60 27.68
C TRP A 166 -4.95 12.39 28.26
N ILE A 167 -4.49 12.53 29.49
CA ILE A 167 -4.03 11.43 30.34
C ILE A 167 -4.92 11.41 31.58
N TRP A 168 -5.47 10.24 31.93
CA TRP A 168 -6.26 10.07 33.15
C TRP A 168 -5.88 8.79 33.88
N SER A 169 -6.01 8.82 35.20
CA SER A 169 -5.88 7.62 36.04
C SER A 169 -7.17 6.80 35.99
N GLU A 170 -7.08 5.50 36.26
CA GLU A 170 -8.21 4.59 36.45
C GLU A 170 -9.20 5.05 37.55
N ALA A 171 -8.76 5.90 38.49
CA ALA A 171 -9.64 6.49 39.48
C ALA A 171 -10.80 7.33 38.87
N VAL A 172 -10.60 7.92 37.68
CA VAL A 172 -11.62 8.77 37.03
C VAL A 172 -12.85 7.95 36.63
N PRO A 173 -12.75 6.88 35.81
CA PRO A 173 -13.90 6.03 35.52
C PRO A 173 -14.46 5.35 36.78
N LEU A 174 -13.61 4.95 37.74
CA LEU A 174 -14.07 4.34 39.00
C LEU A 174 -14.96 5.28 39.82
N LEU A 175 -14.61 6.57 39.92
CA LEU A 175 -15.44 7.56 40.62
C LEU A 175 -16.78 7.81 39.93
N LEU A 176 -16.79 7.88 38.60
CA LEU A 176 -18.02 8.01 37.83
C LEU A 176 -18.92 6.79 38.07
N ALA A 177 -18.37 5.58 37.97
CA ALA A 177 -19.12 4.35 38.13
C ALA A 177 -19.67 4.15 39.55
N LYS A 178 -18.87 4.45 40.58
CA LYS A 178 -19.22 4.16 41.98
C LYS A 178 -19.96 5.28 42.68
N HIS A 179 -19.59 6.53 42.38
CA HIS A 179 -20.06 7.71 43.10
C HIS A 179 -20.86 8.67 42.21
N GLY A 180 -21.00 8.38 40.91
CA GLY A 180 -21.72 9.24 39.97
C GLY A 180 -21.04 10.58 39.72
N VAL A 181 -19.76 10.72 40.10
CA VAL A 181 -18.99 11.96 39.97
C VAL A 181 -18.47 12.04 38.52
N PRO A 182 -18.93 13.00 37.71
CA PRO A 182 -18.47 13.16 36.33
C PRO A 182 -16.97 13.46 36.23
N PRO A 183 -16.30 13.14 35.11
CA PRO A 183 -14.99 13.71 34.78
C PRO A 183 -15.08 15.23 34.65
N GLU A 184 -13.93 15.91 34.59
CA GLU A 184 -13.93 17.36 34.44
C GLU A 184 -14.66 17.83 33.16
N PRO A 185 -15.29 19.02 33.16
CA PRO A 185 -16.14 19.45 32.05
C PRO A 185 -15.44 19.48 30.69
N ASP A 186 -14.16 19.87 30.66
CA ASP A 186 -13.37 19.95 29.43
C ASP A 186 -13.07 18.56 28.85
N LEU A 187 -12.81 17.57 29.70
CA LEU A 187 -12.64 16.18 29.27
C LEU A 187 -13.97 15.61 28.76
N VAL A 188 -15.09 15.86 29.44
CA VAL A 188 -16.42 15.46 28.94
C VAL A 188 -16.72 16.11 27.58
N ALA A 189 -16.40 17.40 27.41
CA ALA A 189 -16.56 18.09 26.15
C ALA A 189 -15.63 17.54 25.05
N HIS A 190 -14.44 17.05 25.39
CA HIS A 190 -13.56 16.34 24.48
C HIS A 190 -14.15 15.00 24.04
N ILE A 191 -14.61 14.17 24.98
CA ILE A 191 -15.25 12.89 24.72
C ILE A 191 -16.47 13.05 23.80
N ARG A 192 -17.30 14.08 24.04
CA ARG A 192 -18.45 14.41 23.18
C ARG A 192 -18.03 14.77 21.75
N ARG A 193 -16.96 15.56 21.59
CA ARG A 193 -16.40 15.92 20.27
C ARG A 193 -15.87 14.70 19.51
N ASN A 194 -15.35 13.71 20.22
CA ASN A 194 -14.96 12.41 19.66
C ASN A 194 -16.14 11.43 19.53
N HIS A 195 -17.39 11.90 19.67
CA HIS A 195 -18.60 11.08 19.57
C HIS A 195 -18.59 9.84 20.49
N PHE A 196 -17.97 9.97 21.68
CA PHE A 196 -17.79 8.88 22.64
C PHE A 196 -17.03 7.67 22.06
N GLN A 197 -16.27 7.86 20.98
CA GLN A 197 -15.40 6.84 20.41
C GLN A 197 -13.94 7.23 20.64
N PRO A 198 -13.19 6.44 21.40
CA PRO A 198 -11.77 6.69 21.61
C PRO A 198 -10.97 6.61 20.30
N PRO A 199 -10.10 7.60 19.99
CA PRO A 199 -9.21 7.55 18.83
C PRO A 199 -8.13 6.46 18.96
N TYR A 200 -7.55 6.07 17.82
CA TYR A 200 -6.34 5.25 17.86
C TYR A 200 -5.15 6.11 18.28
N VAL A 201 -4.47 5.70 19.35
CA VAL A 201 -3.24 6.36 19.82
C VAL A 201 -2.01 5.64 19.26
N GLU A 202 -1.17 6.36 18.52
CA GLU A 202 0.08 5.81 17.96
C GLU A 202 1.05 5.30 19.05
N PRO A 203 1.86 4.25 18.79
CA PRO A 203 2.81 3.73 19.78
C PRO A 203 3.82 4.75 20.29
N LEU A 204 4.31 5.67 19.43
CA LEU A 204 5.21 6.74 19.85
C LEU A 204 4.52 7.75 20.79
N VAL A 205 3.25 8.07 20.55
CA VAL A 205 2.45 8.95 21.42
C VAL A 205 2.28 8.30 22.80
N ARG A 206 1.96 6.99 22.85
CA ARG A 206 1.84 6.23 24.11
C ARG A 206 3.15 6.23 24.92
N ARG A 207 4.27 5.93 24.27
CA ARG A 207 5.60 5.97 24.91
C ARG A 207 5.98 7.38 25.36
N THR A 208 5.51 8.42 24.66
CA THR A 208 5.72 9.82 25.07
C THR A 208 4.89 10.15 26.31
N ALA A 209 3.62 9.74 26.36
CA ALA A 209 2.77 9.89 27.54
C ALA A 209 3.33 9.15 28.77
N GLU A 210 3.84 7.93 28.58
CA GLU A 210 4.50 7.16 29.64
C GLU A 210 5.75 7.88 30.18
N ALA A 211 6.61 8.39 29.29
CA ALA A 211 7.80 9.13 29.69
C ALA A 211 7.46 10.39 30.50
N ASP A 212 6.43 11.14 30.09
CA ASP A 212 5.95 12.33 30.81
C ASP A 212 5.44 11.97 32.22
N LEU A 213 4.66 10.89 32.35
CA LEU A 213 4.18 10.39 33.64
C LEU A 213 5.33 10.00 34.59
N ARG A 214 6.40 9.44 34.04
CA ARG A 214 7.57 8.99 34.80
C ARG A 214 8.61 10.09 35.03
N GLY A 215 8.44 11.27 34.43
CA GLY A 215 9.46 12.33 34.42
C GLY A 215 10.74 11.91 33.70
N GLU A 216 10.66 10.94 32.78
CA GLU A 216 11.78 10.44 31.99
C GLU A 216 11.92 11.24 30.68
N PRO A 217 13.13 11.26 30.05
CA PRO A 217 13.30 11.91 28.76
C PRO A 217 12.38 11.30 27.69
N ARG A 218 11.62 12.15 26.99
CA ARG A 218 10.73 11.72 25.91
C ARG A 218 11.49 10.92 24.83
N PRO A 219 10.92 9.81 24.33
CA PRO A 219 11.56 8.97 23.34
C PRO A 219 11.68 9.69 22.00
N LYS A 220 12.76 9.40 21.26
CA LYS A 220 12.87 9.79 19.85
C LYS A 220 12.10 8.80 18.96
N PRO A 221 11.62 9.25 17.79
CA PRO A 221 11.05 8.38 16.76
C PRO A 221 12.07 7.32 16.33
N GLY A 222 11.65 6.06 16.33
CA GLY A 222 12.39 4.94 15.77
C GLY A 222 11.98 4.63 14.34
N ARG A 223 12.69 3.70 13.70
CA ARG A 223 12.40 3.30 12.31
C ARG A 223 10.96 2.80 12.12
N ALA A 224 10.40 2.10 13.11
CA ALA A 224 9.04 1.60 13.04
C ALA A 224 7.97 2.70 13.12
N ASP A 225 8.28 3.86 13.70
CA ASP A 225 7.32 4.97 13.86
C ASP A 225 7.17 5.82 12.58
N VAL A 226 8.08 5.67 11.61
CA VAL A 226 8.16 6.53 10.40
C VAL A 226 8.13 5.72 9.10
N LYS A 227 8.35 4.40 9.16
CA LYS A 227 8.41 3.54 7.98
C LYS A 227 7.00 3.23 7.47
N LYS A 228 6.73 3.53 6.20
CA LYS A 228 5.55 3.00 5.49
C LYS A 228 5.54 1.47 5.52
N THR A 229 4.43 0.89 5.94
CA THR A 229 4.24 -0.56 5.91
C THR A 229 3.94 -1.02 4.48
N ALA A 230 4.08 -2.33 4.20
CA ALA A 230 3.65 -2.89 2.92
C ALA A 230 2.14 -2.67 2.68
N GLY A 231 1.33 -2.59 3.75
CA GLY A 231 -0.08 -2.25 3.67
C GLY A 231 -0.32 -0.81 3.24
N ASP A 232 0.45 0.15 3.77
CA ASP A 232 0.34 1.56 3.36
C ASP A 232 0.74 1.74 1.89
N VAL A 233 1.82 1.10 1.47
CA VAL A 233 2.26 1.10 0.06
C VAL A 233 1.21 0.46 -0.85
N ALA A 234 0.59 -0.65 -0.43
CA ALA A 234 -0.47 -1.28 -1.19
C ALA A 234 -1.71 -0.39 -1.33
N ALA A 235 -2.14 0.27 -0.25
CA ALA A 235 -3.28 1.19 -0.27
C ALA A 235 -3.02 2.42 -1.17
N GLU A 236 -1.81 2.96 -1.14
CA GLU A 236 -1.39 4.05 -2.03
C GLU A 236 -1.45 3.62 -3.51
N LEU A 237 -0.95 2.43 -3.83
CA LEU A 237 -0.96 1.84 -5.17
C LEU A 237 -2.37 1.53 -5.71
N GLU A 238 -3.38 1.37 -4.86
CA GLU A 238 -4.76 1.13 -5.32
C GLU A 238 -5.40 2.37 -5.97
N THR A 239 -5.02 3.56 -5.51
CA THR A 239 -5.67 4.82 -5.89
C THR A 239 -4.77 5.75 -6.67
N THR A 240 -3.45 5.55 -6.61
CA THR A 240 -2.44 6.36 -7.29
C THR A 240 -1.84 5.57 -8.45
N PRO A 241 -2.08 5.96 -9.72
CA PRO A 241 -1.57 5.23 -10.88
C PRO A 241 -0.04 5.24 -10.99
N ASP A 242 0.61 6.33 -10.58
CA ASP A 242 2.05 6.54 -10.69
C ASP A 242 2.66 6.97 -9.33
N PRO A 243 2.66 6.10 -8.31
CA PRO A 243 3.18 6.45 -7.00
C PRO A 243 4.71 6.48 -7.02
N LYS A 244 5.29 7.38 -6.24
CA LYS A 244 6.74 7.48 -6.09
C LYS A 244 7.20 6.61 -4.94
N LEU A 245 7.76 5.46 -5.28
CA LEU A 245 8.27 4.49 -4.32
C LEU A 245 9.78 4.68 -4.13
N ALA A 246 10.25 4.52 -2.89
CA ALA A 246 11.67 4.34 -2.62
C ALA A 246 12.15 2.96 -3.14
N ASP A 247 13.45 2.79 -3.33
CA ASP A 247 14.01 1.55 -3.88
C ASP A 247 13.64 0.31 -3.05
N ASP A 248 13.63 0.39 -1.73
CA ASP A 248 13.26 -0.73 -0.86
C ASP A 248 11.77 -1.07 -0.93
N GLU A 249 10.91 -0.06 -1.04
CA GLU A 249 9.47 -0.22 -1.26
C GLU A 249 9.19 -0.88 -2.62
N LEU A 250 9.88 -0.44 -3.67
CA LEU A 250 9.75 -0.98 -5.02
C LEU A 250 10.15 -2.47 -5.08
N LEU A 251 11.23 -2.87 -4.40
CA LEU A 251 11.64 -4.28 -4.33
C LEU A 251 10.61 -5.14 -3.59
N ILE A 252 10.00 -4.62 -2.52
CA ILE A 252 8.91 -5.30 -1.81
C ILE A 252 7.72 -5.51 -2.75
N VAL A 253 7.31 -4.46 -3.48
CA VAL A 253 6.21 -4.53 -4.45
C VAL A 253 6.52 -5.54 -5.56
N LEU A 254 7.74 -5.53 -6.11
CA LEU A 254 8.17 -6.48 -7.14
C LEU A 254 8.02 -7.94 -6.67
N VAL A 255 8.56 -8.27 -5.50
CA VAL A 255 8.49 -9.63 -4.93
C VAL A 255 7.04 -10.03 -4.66
N GLN A 256 6.24 -9.12 -4.10
CA GLN A 256 4.82 -9.36 -3.85
C GLN A 256 4.06 -9.63 -5.15
N ARG A 257 4.23 -8.82 -6.18
CA ARG A 257 3.57 -9.00 -7.49
C ARG A 257 3.96 -10.32 -8.16
N LEU A 258 5.24 -10.70 -8.10
CA LEU A 258 5.70 -12.00 -8.58
C LEU A 258 4.98 -13.15 -7.84
N GLY A 259 4.88 -13.06 -6.50
CA GLY A 259 4.17 -14.03 -5.67
C GLY A 259 2.66 -14.11 -5.96
N GLU A 260 1.98 -12.97 -6.09
CA GLU A 260 0.56 -12.88 -6.44
C GLU A 260 0.24 -13.53 -7.79
N HIS A 261 1.17 -13.44 -8.73
CA HIS A 261 1.05 -14.11 -10.03
C HIS A 261 1.52 -15.57 -10.02
N GLY A 262 1.96 -16.12 -8.88
CA GLY A 262 2.36 -17.51 -8.74
C GLY A 262 3.74 -17.81 -9.34
N VAL A 263 4.62 -16.81 -9.44
CA VAL A 263 6.03 -17.04 -9.79
C VAL A 263 6.74 -17.70 -8.62
N TRP A 264 7.42 -18.81 -8.90
CA TRP A 264 8.12 -19.58 -7.87
C TRP A 264 9.34 -18.81 -7.34
N PRO A 265 9.65 -18.88 -6.04
CA PRO A 265 10.85 -18.26 -5.48
C PRO A 265 12.16 -18.75 -6.15
N GLU A 266 12.17 -19.94 -6.71
CA GLU A 266 13.31 -20.52 -7.44
C GLU A 266 13.47 -19.93 -8.84
N ALA A 267 12.45 -19.31 -9.41
CA ALA A 267 12.49 -18.76 -10.76
C ALA A 267 13.31 -17.48 -10.88
N TYR A 268 13.58 -16.80 -9.76
CA TYR A 268 14.28 -15.52 -9.78
C TYR A 268 15.18 -15.28 -8.56
N ARG A 269 16.11 -14.33 -8.69
CA ARG A 269 16.95 -13.82 -7.59
C ARG A 269 16.99 -12.30 -7.65
N VAL A 270 16.98 -11.66 -6.48
CA VAL A 270 17.16 -10.21 -6.33
C VAL A 270 18.36 -9.99 -5.42
N GLY A 271 19.39 -9.31 -5.92
CA GLY A 271 20.64 -9.10 -5.17
C GLY A 271 21.54 -10.34 -5.06
N ASP A 272 21.20 -11.42 -5.77
CA ASP A 272 22.00 -12.64 -5.86
C ASP A 272 21.94 -13.23 -7.29
N ARG A 273 22.78 -14.23 -7.57
CA ARG A 273 22.91 -14.88 -8.89
C ARG A 273 22.81 -16.39 -8.76
N ALA A 274 21.90 -16.99 -9.54
CA ALA A 274 21.78 -18.45 -9.61
C ALA A 274 21.52 -18.92 -11.04
N ASP A 275 22.20 -20.01 -11.44
CA ASP A 275 21.99 -20.64 -12.73
C ASP A 275 20.56 -21.16 -12.90
N GLY A 276 20.00 -21.01 -14.10
CA GLY A 276 18.62 -21.38 -14.41
C GLY A 276 17.57 -20.35 -13.97
N THR A 277 17.99 -19.22 -13.39
CA THR A 277 17.07 -18.22 -12.82
C THR A 277 17.22 -16.85 -13.48
N TRP A 278 16.14 -16.06 -13.45
CA TRP A 278 16.20 -14.65 -13.82
C TRP A 278 16.66 -13.81 -12.64
N CYS A 279 17.72 -13.04 -12.81
CA CYS A 279 18.32 -12.27 -11.73
C CYS A 279 18.18 -10.76 -11.97
N LEU A 280 17.95 -10.01 -10.90
CA LEU A 280 18.05 -8.55 -10.85
C LEU A 280 19.15 -8.15 -9.87
N ASN A 281 20.16 -7.42 -10.34
CA ASN A 281 21.34 -7.07 -9.56
C ASN A 281 21.86 -5.67 -9.90
N PHE A 282 22.39 -4.95 -8.91
CA PHE A 282 23.13 -3.72 -9.17
C PHE A 282 24.58 -4.04 -9.57
N THR A 283 25.06 -3.40 -10.64
CA THR A 283 26.39 -3.61 -11.23
C THR A 283 27.06 -2.27 -11.53
N PRO A 284 28.36 -2.23 -11.86
CA PRO A 284 29.03 -1.00 -12.28
C PRO A 284 28.39 -0.32 -13.51
N ASP A 285 27.71 -1.10 -14.35
CA ASP A 285 27.03 -0.63 -15.57
C ASP A 285 25.54 -0.30 -15.32
N GLY A 286 25.09 -0.28 -14.06
CA GLY A 286 23.71 -0.04 -13.65
C GLY A 286 22.98 -1.30 -13.17
N TRP A 287 21.65 -1.23 -13.13
CA TRP A 287 20.79 -2.35 -12.76
C TRP A 287 20.70 -3.37 -13.89
N GLU A 288 21.23 -4.58 -13.67
CA GLU A 288 21.23 -5.69 -14.60
C GLU A 288 20.01 -6.58 -14.40
N VAL A 289 19.32 -6.91 -15.50
CA VAL A 289 18.32 -7.99 -15.56
C VAL A 289 18.72 -9.02 -16.61
N ALA A 290 18.92 -10.26 -16.19
CA ALA A 290 19.36 -11.33 -17.08
C ALA A 290 18.97 -12.73 -16.58
N ALA A 291 18.82 -13.68 -17.50
CA ALA A 291 18.80 -15.10 -17.15
C ALA A 291 20.24 -15.60 -16.97
N TYR A 292 20.52 -16.37 -15.92
CA TYR A 292 21.85 -16.89 -15.65
C TYR A 292 22.02 -18.35 -16.08
N ALA A 293 23.16 -18.68 -16.70
CA ALA A 293 23.53 -20.05 -17.02
C ALA A 293 25.06 -20.21 -17.11
N GLY A 294 25.60 -21.25 -16.46
CA GLY A 294 27.05 -21.48 -16.40
C GLY A 294 27.77 -20.36 -15.65
N GLY A 295 27.13 -19.77 -14.65
CA GLY A 295 27.63 -18.65 -13.85
C GLY A 295 27.68 -17.30 -14.59
N LYS A 296 27.09 -17.21 -15.79
CA LYS A 296 27.13 -16.00 -16.63
C LYS A 296 25.73 -15.51 -17.01
N PRO A 297 25.52 -14.19 -17.11
CA PRO A 297 24.27 -13.65 -17.63
C PRO A 297 24.15 -13.93 -19.13
N ARG A 298 22.94 -14.28 -19.57
CA ARG A 298 22.55 -14.38 -20.98
C ARG A 298 21.78 -13.14 -21.37
N GLU A 299 22.28 -12.47 -22.42
CA GLU A 299 21.67 -11.25 -22.98
C GLU A 299 21.29 -10.22 -21.90
N PRO A 300 22.25 -9.81 -21.04
CA PRO A 300 21.93 -8.88 -19.95
C PRO A 300 21.41 -7.56 -20.50
N LYS A 301 20.38 -7.04 -19.83
CA LYS A 301 19.89 -5.69 -20.04
C LYS A 301 20.24 -4.84 -18.83
N TYR A 302 20.76 -3.64 -19.10
CA TYR A 302 21.16 -2.68 -18.08
C TYR A 302 20.23 -1.48 -18.06
N PHE A 303 19.92 -0.99 -16.87
CA PHE A 303 19.01 0.12 -16.63
C PHE A 303 19.60 1.08 -15.62
N ASP A 304 19.39 2.38 -15.82
CA ASP A 304 19.85 3.40 -14.88
C ASP A 304 18.97 3.43 -13.61
N ARG A 305 17.66 3.17 -13.76
CA ARG A 305 16.67 3.20 -12.68
C ARG A 305 16.24 1.79 -12.30
N LEU A 306 16.08 1.56 -10.99
CA LEU A 306 15.59 0.28 -10.46
C LEU A 306 14.17 -0.03 -10.94
N GLU A 307 13.33 0.98 -11.12
CA GLU A 307 11.96 0.84 -11.63
C GLU A 307 11.92 0.16 -13.00
N ASP A 308 12.75 0.61 -13.93
CA ASP A 308 12.79 0.05 -15.28
C ASP A 308 13.31 -1.40 -15.27
N ALA A 309 14.29 -1.69 -14.42
CA ALA A 309 14.79 -3.04 -14.19
C ALA A 309 13.72 -3.95 -13.57
N ALA A 310 12.98 -3.47 -12.56
CA ALA A 310 11.90 -4.21 -11.92
C ALA A 310 10.77 -4.55 -12.92
N GLN A 311 10.35 -3.57 -13.74
CA GLN A 311 9.38 -3.78 -14.81
C GLN A 311 9.88 -4.80 -15.85
N GLN A 312 11.17 -4.73 -16.22
CA GLN A 312 11.78 -5.70 -17.14
C GLN A 312 11.81 -7.12 -16.54
N LEU A 313 12.11 -7.29 -15.25
CA LEU A 313 12.09 -8.60 -14.59
C LEU A 313 10.67 -9.17 -14.54
N LEU A 314 9.71 -8.34 -14.13
CA LEU A 314 8.29 -8.72 -14.07
C LEU A 314 7.80 -9.17 -15.46
N GLY A 315 8.06 -8.37 -16.50
CA GLY A 315 7.74 -8.72 -17.88
C GLY A 315 8.47 -9.98 -18.36
N ALA A 316 9.75 -10.15 -18.01
CA ALA A 316 10.51 -11.33 -18.40
C ALA A 316 9.93 -12.62 -17.81
N LEU A 317 9.46 -12.60 -16.56
CA LEU A 317 8.90 -13.77 -15.87
C LEU A 317 7.44 -14.03 -16.27
N LEU A 318 6.60 -13.00 -16.36
CA LEU A 318 5.16 -13.16 -16.59
C LEU A 318 4.78 -13.37 -18.06
N LEU A 319 5.61 -12.91 -19.01
CA LEU A 319 5.32 -13.08 -20.44
C LEU A 319 5.38 -14.55 -20.89
N HIS A 320 6.18 -15.38 -20.22
CA HIS A 320 6.34 -16.78 -20.58
C HIS A 320 6.04 -17.68 -19.37
N PRO A 321 4.90 -18.40 -19.35
CA PRO A 321 4.48 -19.20 -18.19
C PRO A 321 5.52 -20.20 -17.68
N ALA A 322 6.34 -20.77 -18.56
CA ALA A 322 7.41 -21.68 -18.16
C ALA A 322 8.50 -21.00 -17.33
N ARG A 323 8.73 -19.69 -17.49
CA ARG A 323 9.72 -18.96 -16.68
C ARG A 323 9.24 -18.79 -15.25
N MET A 324 7.93 -18.73 -15.02
CA MET A 324 7.34 -18.62 -13.69
C MET A 324 7.67 -19.83 -12.80
N THR A 325 7.98 -20.98 -13.40
CA THR A 325 8.35 -22.22 -12.69
C THR A 325 9.82 -22.61 -12.91
N ALA A 326 10.68 -21.68 -13.35
CA ALA A 326 12.07 -21.97 -13.77
C ALA A 326 12.19 -23.07 -14.85
N GLY A 327 11.13 -23.33 -15.60
CA GLY A 327 11.05 -24.42 -16.58
C GLY A 327 10.79 -25.80 -15.97
N HIS A 328 10.58 -25.89 -14.65
CA HIS A 328 10.18 -27.12 -14.00
C HIS A 328 8.71 -27.44 -14.29
N GLU A 329 8.40 -28.74 -14.43
CA GLU A 329 7.01 -29.20 -14.45
C GLU A 329 6.40 -28.98 -13.06
N THR A 330 5.16 -28.48 -13.01
CA THR A 330 4.44 -28.43 -11.74
C THR A 330 4.30 -29.84 -11.18
N PRO A 331 4.68 -30.09 -9.92
CA PRO A 331 4.45 -31.36 -9.26
C PRO A 331 2.99 -31.79 -9.41
N LEU A 332 2.76 -33.10 -9.53
CA LEU A 332 1.42 -33.64 -9.38
C LEU A 332 1.00 -33.41 -7.93
N GLU A 333 -0.02 -32.57 -7.76
CA GLU A 333 -0.62 -32.30 -6.45
C GLU A 333 -1.18 -33.59 -5.83
N THR A 334 -0.99 -33.72 -4.52
CA THR A 334 -1.58 -34.77 -3.70
C THR A 334 -3.11 -34.65 -3.65
N ALA A 335 -3.80 -35.74 -3.31
CA ALA A 335 -5.27 -35.71 -3.16
C ALA A 335 -5.73 -34.63 -2.16
N LYS A 336 -4.96 -34.42 -1.09
CA LYS A 336 -5.24 -33.38 -0.08
C LYS A 336 -5.14 -31.97 -0.67
N GLU A 337 -4.09 -31.68 -1.43
CA GLU A 337 -3.92 -30.37 -2.09
C GLU A 337 -5.02 -30.11 -3.13
N LEU A 338 -5.55 -31.17 -3.76
CA LEU A 338 -6.66 -31.08 -4.70
C LEU A 338 -8.00 -30.76 -4.05
N ASP A 339 -8.21 -31.21 -2.81
CA ASP A 339 -9.41 -30.93 -2.03
C ASP A 339 -9.47 -29.46 -1.58
N ASP A 340 -8.33 -28.77 -1.50
CA ASP A 340 -8.26 -27.36 -1.11
C ASP A 340 -8.69 -26.39 -2.25
N TRP A 341 -8.87 -26.89 -3.47
CA TRP A 341 -9.29 -26.05 -4.60
C TRP A 341 -10.76 -25.64 -4.50
N PRO A 342 -11.12 -24.36 -4.75
CA PRO A 342 -12.49 -23.87 -4.54
C PRO A 342 -13.50 -24.32 -5.62
N VAL A 343 -13.04 -24.97 -6.69
CA VAL A 343 -13.87 -25.46 -7.79
C VAL A 343 -13.44 -26.88 -8.11
N HIS A 344 -14.40 -27.80 -8.17
CA HIS A 344 -14.14 -29.20 -8.51
C HIS A 344 -14.79 -29.58 -9.84
N PRO A 345 -14.21 -30.54 -10.57
CA PRO A 345 -14.84 -31.13 -11.74
C PRO A 345 -16.19 -31.75 -11.35
N ALA A 346 -17.21 -31.51 -12.17
CA ALA A 346 -18.53 -32.12 -12.01
C ALA A 346 -18.44 -33.65 -12.19
N PRO A 347 -19.42 -34.43 -11.69
CA PRO A 347 -19.42 -35.89 -11.84
C PRO A 347 -19.21 -36.32 -13.30
N GLY A 348 -18.26 -37.24 -13.51
CA GLY A 348 -17.90 -37.74 -14.83
C GLY A 348 -16.88 -36.89 -15.59
N GLU A 349 -16.51 -35.71 -15.10
CA GLU A 349 -15.41 -34.92 -15.67
C GLU A 349 -14.04 -35.45 -15.24
N PRO A 350 -12.99 -35.26 -16.07
CA PRO A 350 -11.61 -35.53 -15.69
C PRO A 350 -11.23 -34.88 -14.35
N PRO A 351 -10.54 -35.61 -13.46
CA PRO A 351 -10.06 -35.04 -12.20
C PRO A 351 -9.00 -33.96 -12.46
N LEU A 352 -8.84 -33.06 -11.49
CA LEU A 352 -7.85 -31.98 -11.54
C LEU A 352 -6.39 -32.49 -11.64
N THR A 353 -6.12 -33.75 -11.32
CA THR A 353 -4.81 -34.40 -11.55
C THR A 353 -4.42 -34.43 -13.03
N LEU A 354 -5.38 -34.36 -13.95
CA LEU A 354 -5.12 -34.32 -15.39
C LEU A 354 -4.83 -32.90 -15.92
N LEU A 355 -4.72 -31.92 -15.03
CA LEU A 355 -4.31 -30.56 -15.33
C LEU A 355 -3.01 -30.20 -14.60
N ARG A 356 -2.02 -29.72 -15.37
CA ARG A 356 -0.78 -29.09 -14.86
C ARG A 356 -0.87 -27.57 -14.94
N ASN A 357 0.01 -26.85 -14.24
CA ASN A 357 0.01 -25.38 -14.19
C ASN A 357 -1.36 -24.79 -13.81
N LYS A 358 -2.03 -25.44 -12.85
CA LYS A 358 -3.34 -25.02 -12.38
C LYS A 358 -3.24 -23.67 -11.68
N ARG A 359 -4.21 -22.79 -11.93
CA ARG A 359 -4.37 -21.52 -11.23
C ARG A 359 -5.82 -21.07 -11.31
N ILE A 360 -6.23 -20.25 -10.35
CA ILE A 360 -7.52 -19.54 -10.43
C ILE A 360 -7.32 -18.33 -11.33
N THR A 361 -8.22 -18.17 -12.30
CA THR A 361 -8.24 -16.99 -13.16
C THR A 361 -9.66 -16.48 -13.34
N ARG A 362 -9.79 -15.22 -13.74
CA ARG A 362 -11.08 -14.60 -14.07
C ARG A 362 -11.20 -14.50 -15.57
N LEU A 363 -12.04 -15.34 -16.17
CA LEU A 363 -12.42 -15.17 -17.57
C LEU A 363 -13.31 -13.94 -17.71
N VAL A 364 -13.04 -13.10 -18.72
CA VAL A 364 -13.80 -11.88 -18.97
C VAL A 364 -15.08 -12.17 -19.76
N ALA A 365 -16.06 -11.27 -19.64
CA ALA A 365 -17.24 -11.32 -20.50
C ALA A 365 -16.84 -11.22 -21.98
N GLY A 366 -17.54 -11.94 -22.85
CA GLY A 366 -17.22 -12.08 -24.27
C GLY A 366 -16.28 -13.23 -24.61
N THR A 367 -15.59 -13.83 -23.62
CA THR A 367 -14.73 -15.00 -23.84
C THR A 367 -15.55 -16.15 -24.43
N VAL A 368 -15.05 -16.76 -25.51
CA VAL A 368 -15.64 -17.94 -26.13
C VAL A 368 -14.90 -19.19 -25.65
N VAL A 369 -15.66 -20.13 -25.12
CA VAL A 369 -15.17 -21.43 -24.63
C VAL A 369 -15.83 -22.56 -25.39
N LEU A 370 -15.09 -23.66 -25.55
CA LEU A 370 -15.53 -24.85 -26.27
C LEU A 370 -15.68 -26.03 -25.32
N ARG A 371 -16.80 -26.75 -25.41
CA ARG A 371 -17.06 -27.98 -24.66
C ARG A 371 -17.09 -29.20 -25.58
N PHE A 372 -16.55 -30.31 -25.07
CA PHE A 372 -16.73 -31.65 -25.60
C PHE A 372 -17.42 -32.53 -24.55
N GLY A 373 -18.57 -33.12 -24.89
CA GLY A 373 -19.39 -33.97 -24.02
C GLY A 373 -20.70 -33.33 -23.54
N GLU A 374 -21.50 -34.14 -22.82
CA GLU A 374 -22.89 -33.84 -22.42
C GLU A 374 -23.03 -32.61 -21.49
N GLU A 375 -24.25 -32.12 -21.26
CA GLU A 375 -24.54 -30.90 -20.49
C GLU A 375 -24.26 -30.90 -18.97
N PRO A 376 -24.23 -32.03 -18.21
CA PRO A 376 -24.10 -31.97 -16.75
C PRO A 376 -22.69 -31.64 -16.25
N GLY A 377 -21.72 -31.48 -17.15
CA GLY A 377 -20.34 -31.18 -16.77
C GLY A 377 -20.00 -29.70 -16.72
N ASN A 378 -18.80 -29.38 -16.24
CA ASN A 378 -18.30 -28.02 -16.06
C ASN A 378 -16.90 -27.78 -16.67
N LEU A 379 -16.37 -28.77 -17.40
CA LEU A 379 -15.10 -28.64 -18.11
C LEU A 379 -15.31 -28.02 -19.49
N VAL A 380 -14.58 -26.95 -19.77
CA VAL A 380 -14.51 -26.33 -21.09
C VAL A 380 -13.06 -26.05 -21.46
N HIS A 381 -12.82 -25.70 -22.71
CA HIS A 381 -11.51 -25.37 -23.25
C HIS A 381 -11.53 -24.01 -23.93
N HIS A 382 -10.36 -23.49 -24.25
CA HIS A 382 -10.25 -22.33 -25.13
C HIS A 382 -10.98 -22.56 -26.47
N GLY A 383 -11.61 -21.53 -27.03
CA GLY A 383 -12.53 -21.66 -28.18
C GLY A 383 -11.96 -22.33 -29.44
N GLU A 384 -10.63 -22.30 -29.62
CA GLU A 384 -9.92 -22.84 -30.79
C GLU A 384 -9.18 -24.16 -30.51
N VAL A 385 -9.52 -24.87 -29.43
CA VAL A 385 -8.84 -26.11 -29.07
C VAL A 385 -9.02 -27.20 -30.13
N ARG A 386 -7.98 -28.00 -30.36
CA ARG A 386 -8.08 -29.26 -31.13
C ARG A 386 -8.44 -30.40 -30.21
N PHE A 387 -9.42 -31.22 -30.57
CA PHE A 387 -9.88 -32.33 -29.72
C PHE A 387 -8.75 -33.24 -29.23
N ALA A 388 -7.79 -33.60 -30.09
CA ALA A 388 -6.64 -34.44 -29.72
C ALA A 388 -5.78 -33.87 -28.58
N THR A 389 -5.80 -32.55 -28.34
CA THR A 389 -5.06 -31.91 -27.25
C THR A 389 -5.84 -31.88 -25.93
N THR A 390 -7.12 -32.26 -25.92
CA THR A 390 -7.97 -32.19 -24.71
C THR A 390 -7.73 -33.33 -23.74
N SER A 391 -7.13 -34.44 -24.20
CA SER A 391 -7.00 -35.68 -23.43
C SER A 391 -8.34 -36.25 -22.93
N LEU A 392 -9.43 -35.96 -23.64
CA LEU A 392 -10.76 -36.51 -23.35
C LEU A 392 -10.98 -37.85 -24.07
N PRO A 393 -11.85 -38.73 -23.54
CA PRO A 393 -12.30 -39.92 -24.25
C PRO A 393 -12.92 -39.59 -25.62
N LEU A 394 -12.59 -40.38 -26.65
CA LEU A 394 -12.91 -40.10 -28.07
C LEU A 394 -14.40 -39.89 -28.33
N GLU A 395 -15.28 -40.55 -27.58
CA GLU A 395 -16.74 -40.42 -27.68
C GLU A 395 -17.23 -38.99 -27.47
N ARG A 396 -16.50 -38.19 -26.67
CA ARG A 396 -16.87 -36.79 -26.38
C ARG A 396 -16.70 -35.86 -27.57
N GLU A 397 -15.93 -36.24 -28.59
CA GLU A 397 -15.74 -35.43 -29.80
C GLU A 397 -17.05 -35.19 -30.55
N ARG A 398 -18.00 -36.13 -30.44
CA ARG A 398 -19.30 -36.09 -31.12
C ARG A 398 -20.19 -34.95 -30.62
N GLU A 399 -20.02 -34.56 -29.36
CA GLU A 399 -20.83 -33.53 -28.71
C GLU A 399 -20.00 -32.28 -28.49
N ARG A 400 -19.97 -31.43 -29.53
CA ARG A 400 -19.25 -30.17 -29.51
C ARG A 400 -20.21 -29.00 -29.37
N ARG A 401 -20.00 -28.15 -28.36
CA ARG A 401 -20.80 -26.92 -28.16
C ARG A 401 -19.91 -25.74 -27.77
N SER A 402 -20.22 -24.57 -28.31
CA SER A 402 -19.53 -23.32 -28.01
C SER A 402 -20.40 -22.45 -27.11
N TYR A 403 -19.78 -21.76 -26.16
CA TYR A 403 -20.46 -20.83 -25.26
C TYR A 403 -19.70 -19.52 -25.19
N ARG A 404 -20.44 -18.42 -25.09
CA ARG A 404 -19.91 -17.09 -24.82
C ARG A 404 -20.24 -16.70 -23.38
N LEU A 405 -19.23 -16.25 -22.64
CA LEU A 405 -19.43 -15.70 -21.30
C LEU A 405 -20.17 -14.36 -21.40
N ARG A 406 -21.26 -14.21 -20.65
CA ARG A 406 -22.04 -12.95 -20.56
C ARG A 406 -21.59 -12.06 -19.42
N ARG A 407 -20.91 -12.64 -18.43
CA ARG A 407 -20.28 -11.95 -17.31
C ARG A 407 -18.94 -12.61 -16.96
N PRO A 408 -18.07 -11.94 -16.20
CA PRO A 408 -16.83 -12.55 -15.74
C PRO A 408 -17.09 -13.77 -14.83
N LEU A 409 -16.27 -14.82 -14.99
CA LEU A 409 -16.32 -16.04 -14.17
C LEU A 409 -14.94 -16.36 -13.58
N HIS A 410 -14.89 -16.67 -12.29
CA HIS A 410 -13.70 -17.25 -11.65
C HIS A 410 -13.68 -18.75 -11.94
N VAL A 411 -12.59 -19.22 -12.54
CA VAL A 411 -12.42 -20.60 -13.01
C VAL A 411 -11.06 -21.13 -12.61
N ILE A 412 -10.93 -22.44 -12.49
CA ILE A 412 -9.61 -23.06 -12.52
C ILE A 412 -9.20 -23.18 -13.98
N THR A 413 -8.01 -22.69 -14.33
CA THR A 413 -7.39 -22.95 -15.62
C THR A 413 -6.16 -23.82 -15.46
N GLY A 414 -5.91 -24.69 -16.42
CA GLY A 414 -4.72 -25.54 -16.46
C GLY A 414 -4.44 -26.05 -17.87
N ILE A 415 -3.30 -26.72 -18.02
CA ILE A 415 -2.92 -27.39 -19.27
C ILE A 415 -3.19 -28.87 -19.11
N THR A 416 -3.91 -29.48 -20.06
CA THR A 416 -4.18 -30.92 -20.04
C THR A 416 -2.89 -31.72 -20.19
N VAL A 417 -2.74 -32.76 -19.36
CA VAL A 417 -1.61 -33.69 -19.44
C VAL A 417 -1.88 -34.76 -20.50
N PRO A 418 -0.85 -35.42 -21.06
CA PRO A 418 -1.05 -36.57 -21.94
C PRO A 418 -1.81 -37.71 -21.23
N TRP A 419 -2.88 -38.23 -21.84
CA TRP A 419 -3.69 -39.32 -21.29
C TRP A 419 -4.43 -40.08 -22.39
N ALA A 420 -4.68 -41.38 -22.19
CA ALA A 420 -5.35 -42.28 -23.15
C ALA A 420 -4.86 -42.15 -24.61
N ASN A 421 -3.53 -42.16 -24.82
CA ASN A 421 -2.86 -42.01 -26.11
C ASN A 421 -3.08 -40.66 -26.81
N LEU A 422 -3.60 -39.66 -26.11
CA LEU A 422 -3.70 -38.29 -26.60
C LEU A 422 -2.54 -37.43 -26.06
N PRO A 423 -1.99 -36.51 -26.86
CA PRO A 423 -0.82 -35.72 -26.50
C PRO A 423 -1.06 -34.67 -25.40
N GLY A 424 -2.31 -34.36 -25.05
CA GLY A 424 -2.62 -33.24 -24.15
C GLY A 424 -2.21 -31.88 -24.73
N GLY A 425 -2.03 -30.89 -23.84
CA GLY A 425 -1.56 -29.55 -24.19
C GLY A 425 -2.65 -28.51 -24.46
N ALA A 426 -3.93 -28.84 -24.28
CA ALA A 426 -5.01 -27.88 -24.35
C ALA A 426 -5.08 -27.01 -23.08
N VAL A 427 -5.44 -25.73 -23.26
CA VAL A 427 -5.89 -24.90 -22.15
C VAL A 427 -7.32 -25.33 -21.79
N ALA A 428 -7.49 -25.79 -20.56
CA ALA A 428 -8.77 -26.17 -19.99
C ALA A 428 -9.21 -25.16 -18.92
N PHE A 429 -10.52 -25.09 -18.72
CA PHE A 429 -11.18 -24.31 -17.68
C PHE A 429 -12.21 -25.19 -16.98
N VAL A 430 -12.15 -25.27 -15.65
CA VAL A 430 -13.20 -25.88 -14.82
C VAL A 430 -14.04 -24.76 -14.24
N LEU A 431 -15.30 -24.71 -14.64
CA LEU A 431 -16.26 -23.68 -14.22
C LEU A 431 -16.83 -24.01 -12.83
N PRO A 432 -17.23 -23.00 -12.04
CA PRO A 432 -17.69 -23.20 -10.65
C PRO A 432 -19.03 -23.95 -10.53
N LYS A 433 -19.75 -24.11 -11.64
CA LYS A 433 -21.03 -24.81 -11.73
C LYS A 433 -21.11 -25.55 -13.08
N PRO A 434 -21.99 -26.55 -13.22
CA PRO A 434 -22.32 -27.17 -14.50
C PRO A 434 -22.78 -26.17 -15.56
N ILE A 435 -22.62 -26.51 -16.84
CA ILE A 435 -23.03 -25.66 -17.96
C ILE A 435 -24.50 -25.27 -17.87
N ALA A 436 -25.39 -26.23 -17.60
CA ALA A 436 -26.83 -25.99 -17.54
C ALA A 436 -27.22 -24.92 -16.50
N GLU A 437 -26.53 -24.86 -15.37
CA GLU A 437 -26.76 -23.82 -14.35
C GLU A 437 -26.28 -22.44 -14.82
N HIS A 438 -25.13 -22.38 -15.48
CA HIS A 438 -24.61 -21.14 -16.04
C HIS A 438 -25.45 -20.62 -17.21
N GLU A 439 -26.08 -21.48 -17.99
CA GLU A 439 -27.04 -21.06 -19.01
C GLU A 439 -28.34 -20.54 -18.36
N SER A 440 -28.83 -21.25 -17.35
CA SER A 440 -30.05 -20.89 -16.62
C SER A 440 -29.94 -19.53 -15.89
N ASP A 441 -28.79 -19.27 -15.26
CA ASP A 441 -28.52 -17.98 -14.59
C ASP A 441 -27.98 -16.89 -15.54
N GLY A 442 -27.90 -17.18 -16.84
CA GLY A 442 -27.50 -16.25 -17.89
C GLY A 442 -26.01 -15.91 -17.92
N SER A 443 -25.17 -16.66 -17.19
CA SER A 443 -23.71 -16.49 -17.19
C SER A 443 -23.05 -16.95 -18.49
N LEU A 444 -23.60 -17.97 -19.12
CA LEU A 444 -23.19 -18.47 -20.43
C LEU A 444 -24.34 -18.37 -21.42
N GLU A 445 -23.99 -18.02 -22.65
CA GLU A 445 -24.88 -18.03 -23.80
C GLU A 445 -24.32 -19.03 -24.81
N ARG A 446 -25.11 -20.04 -25.18
CA ARG A 446 -24.76 -20.94 -26.26
C ARG A 446 -24.69 -20.19 -27.59
N ILE A 447 -23.64 -20.47 -28.37
CA ILE A 447 -23.43 -19.88 -29.69
C ILE A 447 -23.26 -20.98 -30.74
N GLU A 448 -23.68 -20.69 -31.97
CA GLU A 448 -23.59 -21.59 -33.12
C GLU A 448 -22.16 -21.76 -33.65
#